data_AF-A0A534PX06-F1
#
_entry.id   AF-A0A534PX06-F1
#
_cell.length_a   1.000
_cell.length_b   1.000
_cell.length_c   1.000
_cell.angle_alpha   90.00
_cell.angle_beta   90.00
_cell.angle_gamma   90.00
#
_symmetry.space_group_name_H-M   'P 1'
#
loop_
_entity.id
_entity.type
_entity.pdbx_description
1 polymer ?
#
loop_
_entity_poly.entity_id
_entity_poly.type
_entity_poly.pdbx_seq_one_letter_code
_entity_poly.pdbx_strand_id
1 'polypeptide(L)' 'MRVVVDFELCESNALCMHAAPTVFEVRDDDLLY' A
#
# COMPACT_ATOMS: atom_id res chain seq x y z
N MET A 1 -8.69 10.42 -11.04
CA MET A 1 -7.32 10.28 -10.51
C MET A 1 -6.94 8.81 -10.58
N ARG A 2 -5.70 8.47 -10.95
CA ARG A 2 -5.23 7.08 -11.04
C ARG A 2 -4.02 6.91 -10.13
N VAL A 3 -4.05 5.89 -9.28
CA VAL A 3 -2.91 5.44 -8.47
C VAL A 3 -2.28 4.24 -9.17
N VAL A 4 -0.95 4.19 -9.21
CA VAL A 4 -0.18 3.07 -9.76
C VAL A 4 0.80 2.64 -8.70
N VAL A 5 0.79 1.36 -8.37
CA VAL A 5 1.74 0.74 -7.44
C VAL A 5 2.59 -0.23 -8.24
N ASP A 6 3.90 -0.16 -8.03
CA ASP A 6 4.82 -1.19 -8.50
C ASP A 6 4.97 -2.24 -7.39
N PHE A 7 4.36 -3.40 -7.59
CA PHE A 7 4.37 -4.48 -6.60
C PHE A 7 5.70 -5.24 -6.54
N GLU A 8 6.57 -5.12 -7.55
CA GLU A 8 7.91 -5.71 -7.49
C GLU A 8 8.83 -4.91 -6.57
N LEU A 9 8.56 -3.60 -6.40
CA LEU A 9 9.29 -2.71 -5.47
C LEU A 9 8.58 -2.52 -4.13
N CYS A 10 7.33 -2.99 -4.00
CA CYS A 10 6.56 -2.81 -2.79
C CYS A 10 6.98 -3.85 -1.74
N GLU A 11 7.47 -3.37 -0.59
CA GLU A 11 7.87 -4.23 0.53
C GLU A 11 6.81 -4.29 1.65
N SER A 12 5.57 -3.85 1.38
CA SER A 12 4.45 -3.86 2.35
C SER A 12 4.71 -3.19 3.71
N ASN A 13 5.71 -2.31 3.82
CA ASN A 13 6.05 -1.61 5.07
C ASN A 13 5.00 -0.61 5.61
N ALA A 14 3.82 -0.53 4.99
CA ALA A 14 2.67 0.28 5.38
C ALA A 14 2.88 1.81 5.49
N LEU A 15 3.99 2.37 4.98
CA LEU A 15 4.20 3.83 4.99
C LEU A 15 3.14 4.58 4.17
N CYS A 16 2.61 3.95 3.12
CA CYS A 16 1.51 4.48 2.32
C CYS A 16 0.21 4.62 3.12
N MET A 17 -0.10 3.68 4.03
CA MET A 17 -1.25 3.79 4.94
C MET A 17 -1.09 4.97 5.90
N HIS A 18 0.13 5.27 6.35
CA HIS A 18 0.36 6.44 7.20
C HIS A 18 0.13 7.76 6.44
N ALA A 19 0.62 7.83 5.20
CA ALA A 19 0.48 9.03 4.37
C ALA A 19 -0.95 9.22 3.82
N ALA A 20 -1.64 8.14 3.48
CA ALA A 20 -2.97 8.15 2.86
C ALA A 20 -3.83 6.93 3.29
N PRO A 21 -4.30 6.90 4.56
CA PRO A 21 -5.00 5.75 5.14
C PRO A 21 -6.35 5.43 4.49
N THR A 22 -6.96 6.38 3.79
CA THR A 22 -8.24 6.17 3.09
C THR A 22 -8.06 5.66 1.67
N VAL A 23 -6.81 5.54 1.19
CA VAL A 23 -6.46 5.09 -0.17
C VAL A 23 -5.79 3.72 -0.15
N PHE A 24 -5.03 3.42 0.90
CA PHE A 24 -4.21 2.22 1.00
C PHE A 24 -4.55 1.39 2.22
N GLU A 25 -4.52 0.07 2.07
CA GLU A 25 -4.66 -0.91 3.15
C GLU A 25 -3.64 -2.03 2.92
N VAL A 26 -2.72 -2.19 3.88
CA VAL A 26 -1.90 -3.40 4.03
C VAL A 26 -2.61 -4.26 5.06
N ARG A 27 -2.91 -5.51 4.70
CA ARG A 27 -3.67 -6.44 5.55
C ARG A 27 -2.74 -7.35 6.34
N ASP A 28 -3.34 -8.20 7.16
CA ASP A 28 -2.62 -9.16 8.02
C ASP A 28 -1.82 -10.23 7.23
N ASP A 29 -2.05 -10.34 5.93
CA ASP A 29 -1.28 -11.18 5.00
C ASP A 29 -0.05 -10.48 4.42
N ASP A 30 0.25 -9.28 4.90
CA ASP A 30 1.42 -8.47 4.52
C ASP A 30 1.42 -8.07 3.04
N LEU A 31 0.22 -7.93 2.43
CA LEU A 31 0.04 -7.48 1.05
C LEU A 31 -0.78 -6.19 0.99
N LEU A 32 -0.44 -5.34 0.03
CA LEU A 32 -1.17 -4.11 -0.31
C LEU A 32 -2.27 -4.40 -1.35
N TYR A 33 -3.48 -3.90 -1.13
CA TYR A 33 -4.65 -4.08 -2.02
C TYR A 33 -5.21 -2.76 -2.56
#